data_AF-A0A6L7YF82-F1
#
_entry.id   AF-A0A6L7YF82-F1
#
_cell.length_a   1.000
_cell.length_b   1.000
_cell.length_c   1.000
_cell.angle_alpha   90.00
_cell.angle_beta   90.00
_cell.angle_gamma   90.00
#
_symmetry.space_group_name_H-M   'P 1'
#
loop_
_entity.id
_entity.type
_entity.pdbx_description
1 polymer ?
#
loop_
_entity_poly.entity_id
_entity_poly.type
_entity_poly.pdbx_seq_one_letter_code
_entity_poly.pdbx_strand_id
1 'polypeptide(L)'
;MGGRVAGPGGDGSGFIDLDAHLRSGVRWPELPDPDAEDGEDGPANTTIAVVATDARLTREQANRLATVCHDGFARTIWPAHCRSDGDVIFTLATGAVEIDRYAYAALEALATLAVERAVLNGVLAAEGLGGVPSAAEWRRSEA
;
A
#
# COMPACT_ATOMS: atom_id res chain seq x y z
N MET A 1 -13.25 -4.52 -11.76
CA MET A 1 -11.78 -4.47 -11.74
C MET A 1 -11.36 -3.04 -12.00
N GLY A 2 -10.70 -2.40 -11.04
CA GLY A 2 -10.18 -1.03 -11.21
C GLY A 2 -8.87 -1.05 -12.01
N GLY A 3 -8.63 -0.03 -12.82
CA GLY A 3 -7.38 0.12 -13.57
C GLY A 3 -6.22 0.62 -12.70
N ARG A 4 -4.98 0.48 -13.19
CA ARG A 4 -3.79 1.05 -12.53
C ARG A 4 -3.90 2.57 -12.54
N VAL A 5 -3.68 3.20 -11.38
CA VAL A 5 -3.78 4.66 -11.19
C VAL A 5 -2.43 5.34 -10.98
N ALA A 6 -1.41 4.58 -10.59
CA ALA A 6 -0.02 4.97 -10.41
C ALA A 6 0.87 3.74 -10.61
N GLY A 7 2.14 3.96 -10.93
CA GLY A 7 3.11 2.89 -11.16
C GLY A 7 4.43 3.42 -11.72
N PRO A 8 5.43 2.55 -11.92
CA PRO A 8 6.70 2.93 -12.54
C PRO A 8 6.47 3.36 -13.99
N GLY A 9 6.94 4.55 -14.34
CA GLY A 9 6.83 5.10 -15.69
C GLY A 9 7.73 4.37 -16.69
N GLY A 10 7.22 4.12 -17.89
CA GLY A 10 7.97 3.58 -19.02
C GLY A 10 8.66 4.64 -19.86
N ASP A 11 9.11 4.25 -21.05
CA ASP A 11 9.83 5.08 -22.04
C ASP A 11 8.94 6.11 -22.79
N GLY A 12 7.87 6.58 -22.14
CA GLY A 12 6.97 7.61 -22.67
C GLY A 12 5.61 7.11 -23.17
N SER A 13 5.25 5.86 -22.90
CA SER A 13 4.00 5.23 -23.40
C SER A 13 3.01 4.78 -22.30
N GLY A 14 3.30 5.07 -21.03
CA GLY A 14 2.46 4.67 -19.89
C GLY A 14 3.25 4.03 -18.76
N PHE A 15 2.58 3.28 -17.90
CA PHE A 15 3.24 2.47 -16.87
C PHE A 15 3.87 1.22 -17.48
N ILE A 16 5.00 0.79 -16.92
CA ILE A 16 5.65 -0.46 -17.30
C ILE A 16 4.73 -1.65 -17.02
N ASP A 17 4.77 -2.66 -17.89
CA ASP A 17 4.18 -3.96 -17.59
C ASP A 17 5.02 -4.68 -16.53
N LEU A 18 4.68 -4.38 -15.27
CA LEU A 18 5.39 -4.89 -14.11
C LEU A 18 5.38 -6.42 -14.03
N ASP A 19 4.30 -7.08 -14.45
CA ASP A 19 4.22 -8.54 -14.40
C ASP A 19 5.16 -9.17 -15.43
N ALA A 20 5.22 -8.61 -16.64
CA ALA A 20 6.16 -9.05 -17.67
C ALA A 20 7.61 -8.80 -17.22
N HIS A 21 7.89 -7.64 -16.62
CA HIS A 21 9.21 -7.32 -16.09
C HIS A 21 9.64 -8.31 -15.01
N LEU A 22 8.82 -8.54 -13.98
CA LEU A 22 9.13 -9.47 -12.89
C LEU A 22 9.36 -10.91 -13.38
N ARG A 23 8.60 -11.36 -14.40
CA ARG A 23 8.78 -12.69 -15.01
C ARG A 23 10.04 -12.82 -15.86
N SER A 24 10.55 -11.71 -16.39
CA SER A 24 11.73 -11.73 -17.28
C SER A 24 13.01 -12.14 -16.55
N GLY A 25 13.06 -11.97 -15.23
CA GLY A 25 14.28 -12.11 -14.44
C GLY A 25 15.35 -11.07 -14.76
N VAL A 26 15.06 -10.11 -15.64
CA VAL A 26 15.93 -8.98 -15.95
C VAL A 26 15.88 -8.03 -14.76
N ARG A 27 17.04 -7.77 -14.18
CA ARG A 27 17.20 -6.80 -13.10
C ARG A 27 16.92 -5.40 -13.63
N TRP A 28 16.21 -4.60 -12.85
CA TRP A 28 16.10 -3.18 -13.14
C TRP A 28 17.49 -2.53 -13.07
N PRO A 29 17.93 -1.77 -14.08
CA PRO A 29 19.32 -1.31 -14.17
C PRO A 29 19.80 -0.52 -12.94
N GLU A 30 18.90 0.25 -12.33
CA GLU A 30 19.18 1.09 -11.15
C GLU A 30 18.93 0.42 -9.78
N LEU A 31 18.60 -0.88 -9.72
CA LEU A 31 18.47 -1.56 -8.42
C LEU A 31 19.87 -1.81 -7.79
N PRO A 32 19.95 -1.94 -6.45
CA PRO A 32 21.15 -2.32 -5.69
C PRO A 32 21.47 -3.80 -5.90
N ASP A 33 22.67 -4.21 -5.51
CA ASP A 33 23.05 -5.62 -5.47
C ASP A 33 22.06 -6.39 -4.56
N PRO A 34 21.41 -7.48 -5.03
CA PRO A 34 20.49 -8.27 -4.22
C PRO A 34 21.14 -8.96 -3.00
N ASP A 35 22.47 -9.09 -3.01
CA ASP A 35 23.27 -9.63 -1.90
C ASP A 35 23.88 -8.53 -1.01
N ALA A 36 23.58 -7.25 -1.26
CA ALA A 36 23.95 -6.16 -0.35
C ALA A 36 23.23 -6.30 1.00
N GLU A 37 23.89 -5.93 2.09
CA GLU A 37 23.24 -5.92 3.41
C GLU A 37 22.09 -4.90 3.43
N ASP A 38 21.02 -5.22 4.17
CA ASP A 38 19.86 -4.33 4.35
C ASP A 38 20.35 -2.97 4.91
N GLY A 39 20.40 -1.94 4.07
CA GLY A 39 20.92 -0.62 4.42
C GLY A 39 21.91 -0.01 3.42
N GLU A 40 22.40 -0.75 2.43
CA GLU A 40 23.28 -0.23 1.38
C GLU A 40 22.53 0.03 0.05
N ASP A 41 22.34 1.32 -0.25
CA ASP A 41 22.13 1.93 -1.58
C ASP A 41 21.06 1.32 -2.52
N GLY A 42 19.92 0.88 -1.98
CA GLY A 42 18.76 0.42 -2.74
C GLY A 42 17.52 1.31 -2.67
N PRO A 43 16.66 1.38 -3.72
CA PRO A 43 15.35 1.99 -3.57
C PRO A 43 14.51 1.11 -2.63
N ALA A 44 14.22 1.67 -1.46
CA ALA A 44 13.31 1.11 -0.48
C ALA A 44 11.98 1.87 -0.52
N ASN A 45 10.88 1.15 -0.44
CA ASN A 45 9.55 1.74 -0.30
C ASN A 45 9.01 1.45 1.11
N THR A 46 7.99 2.17 1.54
CA THR A 46 7.39 1.98 2.86
C THR A 46 5.98 2.54 2.84
N THR A 47 4.99 1.70 3.18
CA THR A 47 3.63 2.16 3.45
C THR A 47 3.32 2.03 4.94
N ILE A 48 3.01 3.16 5.59
CA ILE A 48 2.61 3.19 7.00
C ILE A 48 1.15 3.64 7.09
N ALA A 49 0.32 2.89 7.82
CA ALA A 49 -1.06 3.29 8.08
C ALA A 49 -1.46 3.14 9.55
N VAL A 50 -2.53 3.83 9.90
CA VAL A 50 -3.20 3.72 11.19
C VAL A 50 -4.68 3.42 10.96
N VAL A 51 -5.19 2.40 11.63
CA VAL A 51 -6.61 2.06 11.69
C VAL A 51 -7.13 2.48 13.05
N ALA A 52 -8.11 3.38 13.08
CA ALA A 52 -8.73 3.84 14.32
C ALA A 52 -10.20 3.41 14.38
N THR A 53 -10.64 2.94 15.55
CA THR A 53 -12.03 2.53 15.81
C THR A 53 -12.47 2.92 17.22
N ASP A 54 -13.78 3.06 17.43
CA ASP A 54 -14.37 3.26 18.74
C ASP A 54 -14.78 1.95 19.43
N ALA A 55 -14.68 0.81 18.73
CA ALA A 55 -14.91 -0.50 19.29
C ALA A 55 -13.94 -0.80 20.46
N ARG A 56 -14.43 -1.50 21.49
CA ARG A 56 -13.60 -2.03 22.56
C ARG A 56 -12.94 -3.32 22.11
N LEU A 57 -11.62 -3.27 21.96
CA LEU A 57 -10.79 -4.38 21.51
C LEU A 57 -9.81 -4.79 22.62
N THR A 58 -9.53 -6.09 22.73
CA THR A 58 -8.33 -6.55 23.43
C THR A 58 -7.08 -6.25 22.60
N ARG A 59 -5.90 -6.41 23.20
CA ARG A 59 -4.62 -6.24 22.49
C ARG A 59 -4.48 -7.20 21.32
N GLU A 60 -4.93 -8.43 21.52
CA GLU A 60 -4.88 -9.51 20.51
C GLU A 60 -5.83 -9.21 19.37
N GLN A 61 -7.04 -8.69 19.66
CA GLN A 61 -7.98 -8.23 18.64
C GLN A 61 -7.42 -7.04 17.86
N ALA A 62 -6.83 -6.04 18.53
CA ALA A 62 -6.23 -4.90 17.84
C ALA A 62 -5.06 -5.31 16.92
N ASN A 63 -4.19 -6.22 17.38
CA ASN A 63 -3.09 -6.78 16.58
C ASN A 63 -3.62 -7.60 15.40
N ARG A 64 -4.64 -8.43 15.62
CA ARG A 64 -5.29 -9.19 14.55
C ARG A 64 -5.91 -8.26 13.52
N LEU A 65 -6.60 -7.21 13.95
CA LEU A 65 -7.19 -6.21 13.05
C LEU A 65 -6.12 -5.51 12.21
N ALA A 66 -4.98 -5.13 12.81
CA ALA A 66 -3.85 -4.57 12.08
C ALA A 66 -3.35 -5.53 11.00
N THR A 67 -3.14 -6.80 11.37
CA THR A 67 -2.70 -7.87 10.45
C THR A 67 -3.66 -8.03 9.27
N VAL A 68 -4.97 -8.12 9.51
CA VAL A 68 -5.97 -8.30 8.44
C VAL A 68 -6.05 -7.08 7.53
N CYS A 69 -5.80 -5.88 8.06
CA CYS A 69 -5.83 -4.66 7.26
C CYS A 69 -4.68 -4.56 6.23
N HIS A 70 -3.61 -5.36 6.36
CA HIS A 70 -2.58 -5.48 5.32
C HIS A 70 -3.15 -5.99 3.99
N ASP A 71 -4.27 -6.74 4.01
CA ASP A 71 -4.99 -7.12 2.79
C ASP A 71 -5.43 -5.89 1.98
N GLY A 72 -5.65 -4.74 2.63
CA GLY A 72 -5.98 -3.48 1.99
C GLY A 72 -4.80 -2.92 1.19
N PHE A 73 -3.57 -3.06 1.71
CA PHE A 73 -2.35 -2.78 0.94
C PHE A 73 -2.24 -3.74 -0.25
N ALA A 74 -2.31 -5.06 -0.02
CA ALA A 74 -2.20 -6.05 -1.09
C ALA A 74 -3.25 -5.90 -2.21
N ARG A 75 -4.43 -5.33 -1.91
CA ARG A 75 -5.50 -5.07 -2.88
C ARG A 75 -5.33 -3.77 -3.66
N THR A 76 -4.47 -2.86 -3.20
CA THR A 76 -4.27 -1.53 -3.83
C THR A 76 -2.84 -1.26 -4.28
N ILE A 77 -1.87 -2.05 -3.81
CA ILE A 77 -0.44 -1.96 -4.10
C ILE A 77 -0.01 -3.32 -4.63
N TRP A 78 0.64 -3.33 -5.80
CA TRP A 78 1.13 -4.55 -6.42
C TRP A 78 2.50 -4.33 -7.08
N PRO A 79 3.53 -5.09 -6.67
CA PRO A 79 3.56 -5.98 -5.50
C PRO A 79 3.57 -5.17 -4.20
N ALA A 80 3.15 -5.80 -3.08
CA ALA A 80 3.26 -5.26 -1.73
C ALA A 80 4.05 -6.22 -0.85
N HIS A 81 4.54 -5.75 0.31
CA HIS A 81 5.26 -6.57 1.30
C HIS A 81 6.53 -7.25 0.76
N CYS A 82 7.19 -6.64 -0.23
CA CYS A 82 8.48 -7.12 -0.72
C CYS A 82 9.57 -6.89 0.33
N ARG A 83 10.74 -7.54 0.17
CA ARG A 83 11.85 -7.46 1.15
C ARG A 83 12.23 -6.01 1.47
N SER A 84 12.20 -5.14 0.47
CA SER A 84 12.57 -3.73 0.58
C SER A 84 11.41 -2.82 1.00
N ASP A 85 10.25 -3.39 1.39
CA ASP A 85 9.08 -2.64 1.85
C ASP A 85 9.01 -2.62 3.39
N GLY A 86 8.98 -1.42 3.96
CA GLY A 86 8.77 -1.20 5.40
C GLY A 86 7.30 -1.16 5.82
N ASP A 87 6.43 -2.02 5.26
CA ASP A 87 4.99 -1.92 5.45
C ASP A 87 4.54 -2.19 6.90
N VAL A 88 3.83 -1.24 7.49
CA VAL A 88 3.34 -1.35 8.89
C VAL A 88 1.96 -0.73 9.05
N ILE A 89 1.06 -1.44 9.74
CA ILE A 89 -0.24 -0.91 10.19
C ILE A 89 -0.33 -0.94 11.72
N PHE A 90 -0.74 0.18 12.32
CA PHE A 90 -1.07 0.28 13.74
C PHE A 90 -2.58 0.39 13.94
N THR A 91 -3.13 -0.34 14.91
CA THR A 91 -4.54 -0.23 15.28
C THR A 91 -4.70 0.53 16.60
N LEU A 92 -5.61 1.50 16.62
CA LEU A 92 -6.02 2.25 17.80
C LEU A 92 -7.52 2.03 18.07
N ALA A 93 -7.86 1.74 19.31
CA ALA A 93 -9.23 1.50 19.76
C ALA A 93 -9.54 2.37 20.98
N THR A 94 -10.53 3.26 20.88
CA THR A 94 -10.89 4.14 22.02
C THR A 94 -11.71 3.40 23.08
N GLY A 95 -12.37 2.30 22.71
CA GLY A 95 -13.11 1.44 23.63
C GLY A 95 -14.46 1.97 24.09
N ALA A 96 -15.08 2.86 23.33
CA ALA A 96 -16.40 3.42 23.64
C ALA A 96 -17.57 2.46 23.36
N VAL A 97 -17.39 1.51 22.43
CA VAL A 97 -18.48 0.62 21.96
C VAL A 97 -18.14 -0.85 22.20
N GLU A 98 -18.94 -1.55 23.01
CA GLU A 98 -18.84 -3.01 23.13
C GLU A 98 -19.29 -3.69 21.83
N ILE A 99 -18.53 -4.70 21.40
CA ILE A 99 -18.84 -5.46 20.19
C ILE A 99 -18.80 -6.96 20.46
N ASP A 100 -19.65 -7.71 19.76
CA ASP A 100 -19.60 -9.17 19.78
C ASP A 100 -18.70 -9.72 18.66
N ARG A 101 -18.61 -11.04 18.56
CA ARG A 101 -17.79 -11.71 17.54
C ARG A 101 -18.21 -11.41 16.09
N TYR A 102 -19.50 -11.15 15.85
CA TYR A 102 -20.01 -10.90 14.51
C TYR A 102 -19.70 -9.46 14.08
N ALA A 103 -19.88 -8.51 15.00
CA ALA A 103 -19.47 -7.13 14.80
C ALA A 103 -17.95 -7.01 14.63
N TYR A 104 -17.14 -7.80 15.35
CA TYR A 104 -15.69 -7.83 15.16
C TYR A 104 -15.28 -8.32 13.76
N ALA A 105 -15.90 -9.39 13.24
CA ALA A 105 -15.65 -9.86 11.88
C ALA A 105 -16.06 -8.83 10.81
N ALA A 106 -17.16 -8.10 11.04
CA ALA A 106 -17.56 -7.00 10.16
C ALA A 106 -16.56 -5.83 10.23
N LEU A 107 -16.03 -5.52 11.42
CA LEU A 107 -15.00 -4.51 11.61
C LEU A 107 -13.73 -4.86 10.84
N GLU A 108 -13.28 -6.12 10.86
CA GLU A 108 -12.14 -6.59 10.06
C GLU A 108 -12.31 -6.27 8.58
N ALA A 109 -13.44 -6.65 7.98
CA ALA A 109 -13.71 -6.39 6.57
C ALA A 109 -13.81 -4.89 6.23
N LEU A 110 -14.50 -4.11 7.07
CA LEU A 110 -14.70 -2.68 6.83
C LEU A 110 -13.43 -1.86 7.06
N ALA A 111 -12.59 -2.24 8.02
CA ALA A 111 -11.31 -1.60 8.26
C ALA A 111 -10.34 -1.85 7.09
N THR A 112 -10.29 -3.08 6.56
CA THR A 112 -9.53 -3.39 5.34
C THR A 112 -9.99 -2.51 4.17
N LEU A 113 -11.31 -2.40 3.95
CA LEU A 113 -11.85 -1.52 2.90
C LEU A 113 -11.53 -0.03 3.14
N ALA A 114 -11.47 0.40 4.41
CA ALA A 114 -11.06 1.76 4.75
C ALA A 114 -9.58 2.00 4.40
N VAL A 115 -8.70 1.01 4.61
CA VAL A 115 -7.30 1.07 4.19
C VAL A 115 -7.18 1.15 2.66
N GLU A 116 -7.93 0.34 1.90
CA GLU A 116 -7.94 0.43 0.43
C GLU A 116 -8.30 1.85 -0.04
N ARG A 117 -9.34 2.43 0.56
CA ARG A 117 -9.78 3.80 0.23
C ARG A 117 -8.73 4.83 0.64
N ALA A 118 -8.08 4.67 1.80
CA ALA A 118 -7.06 5.59 2.27
C ALA A 118 -5.86 5.63 1.31
N VAL A 119 -5.38 4.47 0.84
CA VAL A 119 -4.29 4.38 -0.14
C VAL A 119 -4.69 5.11 -1.43
N LEU A 120 -5.86 4.78 -1.99
CA LEU A 120 -6.34 5.41 -3.23
C LEU A 120 -6.53 6.93 -3.06
N ASN A 121 -7.09 7.38 -1.94
CA ASN A 121 -7.25 8.79 -1.65
C ASN A 121 -5.89 9.50 -1.59
N GLY A 122 -4.88 8.90 -0.96
CA GLY A 122 -3.53 9.44 -0.90
C GLY A 122 -2.92 9.60 -2.30
N VAL A 123 -2.99 8.56 -3.13
CA VAL A 123 -2.49 8.60 -4.51
C VAL A 123 -3.21 9.65 -5.36
N LEU A 124 -4.53 9.76 -5.22
CA LEU A 124 -5.34 10.70 -6.01
C LEU A 124 -5.21 12.15 -5.56
N ALA A 125 -4.88 12.38 -4.28
CA ALA A 125 -4.68 13.71 -3.72
C ALA A 125 -3.25 14.25 -3.87
N ALA A 126 -2.29 13.41 -4.30
CA ALA A 126 -0.91 13.80 -4.47
C ALA A 126 -0.71 14.85 -5.59
N GLU A 127 0.29 15.70 -5.43
CA GLU A 127 0.78 16.65 -6.43
C GLU A 127 2.19 16.26 -6.87
N GLY A 128 2.58 16.61 -8.10
CA GLY A 128 3.91 16.28 -8.62
C GLY A 128 5.02 16.97 -7.84
N LEU A 129 6.14 16.27 -7.65
CA LEU A 129 7.29 16.79 -6.92
C LEU A 129 8.60 16.25 -7.50
N GLY A 130 9.62 17.11 -7.60
CA GLY A 130 10.97 16.67 -8.00
C GLY A 130 11.06 16.08 -9.42
N GLY A 131 10.17 16.48 -10.33
CA GLY A 131 10.08 15.93 -11.68
C GLY A 131 9.30 14.60 -11.78
N VAL A 132 8.79 14.09 -10.66
CA VAL A 132 7.87 12.94 -10.64
C VAL A 132 6.42 13.47 -10.67
N PRO A 133 5.65 13.18 -11.72
CA PRO A 133 4.26 13.65 -11.83
C PRO A 133 3.34 12.89 -10.88
N SER A 134 2.27 13.55 -10.43
CA SER A 134 1.20 12.87 -9.69
C SER A 134 0.33 11.99 -10.60
N ALA A 135 -0.49 11.12 -10.01
CA ALA A 135 -1.47 10.32 -10.74
C ALA A 135 -2.44 11.18 -11.58
N ALA A 136 -2.80 12.37 -11.08
CA ALA A 136 -3.69 13.28 -11.78
C ALA A 136 -2.98 14.01 -12.93
N GLU A 137 -1.71 14.39 -12.74
CA GLU A 137 -0.89 15.02 -13.77
C GLU A 137 -0.57 14.04 -14.90
N TRP A 138 -0.19 12.81 -14.57
CA TRP A 138 0.10 11.75 -15.54
C TRP A 138 -1.08 11.49 -16.48
N ARG A 139 -2.30 11.36 -15.93
CA ARG A 139 -3.50 11.15 -16.76
C ARG A 139 -3.81 12.31 -17.70
N ARG A 140 -3.41 13.54 -17.36
CA ARG A 140 -3.60 14.71 -18.23
C ARG A 140 -2.58 14.75 -19.36
N SER A 141 -1.39 14.17 -19.18
CA SER A 141 -0.38 14.10 -20.25
C SER A 141 -0.67 13.00 -21.29
N GLU A 142 -1.51 12.02 -20.97
CA GLU A 142 -1.92 10.95 -21.88
C GLU A 142 -3.20 11.27 -22.70
N ALA A 143 -3.88 12.39 -22.41
CA ALA A 143 -5.13 12.82 -23.05
C ALA A 143 -4.90 13.89 -24.11
#